data_AF-X0ST78-F1
#
_entry.id   AF-X0ST78-F1
#
_cell.length_a   1.000
_cell.length_b   1.000
_cell.length_c   1.000
_cell.angle_alpha   90.00
_cell.angle_beta   90.00
_cell.angle_gamma   90.00
#
_symmetry.space_group_name_H-M   'P 1'
#
loop_
_entity.id
_entity.type
_entity.pdbx_description
1 polymer ?
#
loop_
_entity_poly.entity_id
_entity_poly.type
_entity_poly.pdbx_seq_one_letter_code
_entity_poly.pdbx_strand_id
1 'polypeptide(L)'
;MPGGTSYGSLLGNGKGEGLLRGFTSFEWLTSKASNEAHIFGENERWASYIPSKDSFRIDISPHLGSIGRELLALSNASQIYIEPGDLSLIKPGWEYQSNVFYSHDLGVDELGSAKSLDNAVQYFGTEYVLLDAEKDRGDIYKDAGWDFIHQEGELQLWGYPGNIELASHTSRPAILITEKPGREIFMTIFRLASDGFLPYEEAMLVEGRERIDQYALEDLLHFDVVFLVGYDYRNRNRAWDTLENYVKQGGSLFVDTGWQFAVAEWEFERTPDILPISRLDWTNYGMADEYELGSIEIT
;
A
#
# COMPACT_ATOMS: atom_id res chain seq x y z
N MET A 1 2.07 21.37 47.15
CA MET A 1 0.89 20.60 47.60
C MET A 1 0.81 19.32 46.79
N PRO A 2 1.08 18.14 47.37
CA PRO A 2 0.77 16.86 46.75
C PRO A 2 -0.50 16.28 47.37
N GLY A 3 -1.50 16.00 46.54
CA GLY A 3 -2.75 15.35 46.95
C GLY A 3 -2.58 13.83 47.00
N GLY A 4 -2.62 13.27 48.21
CA GLY A 4 -2.75 11.83 48.42
C GLY A 4 -4.21 11.39 48.28
N THR A 5 -4.44 10.29 47.56
CA THR A 5 -5.72 9.58 47.56
C THR A 5 -5.55 8.26 48.28
N SER A 6 -6.34 8.12 49.34
CA SER A 6 -6.46 6.99 50.26
C SER A 6 -7.27 5.87 49.60
N TYR A 7 -6.77 4.64 49.67
CA TYR A 7 -7.50 3.43 49.34
C TYR A 7 -8.39 3.03 50.53
N GLY A 8 -9.71 3.16 50.35
CA GLY A 8 -10.72 2.65 51.27
C GLY A 8 -10.94 1.15 51.09
N SER A 9 -10.87 0.40 52.18
CA SER A 9 -11.22 -1.01 52.27
C SER A 9 -12.74 -1.19 52.29
N LEU A 10 -13.23 -2.15 51.51
CA LEU A 10 -14.61 -2.66 51.62
C LEU A 10 -14.54 -4.15 51.91
N LEU A 11 -14.66 -4.48 53.20
CA LEU A 11 -14.99 -5.81 53.68
C LEU A 11 -16.52 -5.94 53.68
N GLY A 12 -17.04 -6.72 52.75
CA GLY A 12 -18.44 -7.15 52.71
C GLY A 12 -18.53 -8.67 52.87
N ASN A 13 -18.89 -9.12 54.07
CA ASN A 13 -19.27 -10.50 54.35
C ASN A 13 -20.63 -10.81 53.75
N GLY A 14 -20.69 -11.73 52.78
CA GLY A 14 -21.93 -12.26 52.22
C GLY A 14 -21.82 -13.76 52.02
N LYS A 15 -22.46 -14.53 52.89
CA LYS A 15 -22.68 -15.97 52.74
C LYS A 15 -23.56 -16.22 51.51
N GLY A 16 -23.08 -17.03 50.57
CA GLY A 16 -23.83 -17.53 49.43
C GLY A 16 -23.33 -18.92 49.07
N GLU A 17 -23.86 -19.93 49.75
CA GLU A 17 -23.82 -21.31 49.29
C GLU A 17 -24.73 -21.43 48.06
N GLY A 18 -24.18 -21.79 46.91
CA GLY A 18 -24.97 -22.09 45.72
C GLY A 18 -24.13 -22.12 44.44
N LEU A 19 -24.17 -23.26 43.76
CA LEU A 19 -23.69 -23.51 42.38
C LEU A 19 -22.18 -23.75 42.19
N LEU A 20 -21.69 -24.84 42.78
CA LEU A 20 -20.70 -25.68 42.08
C LEU A 20 -21.43 -26.49 41.00
N ARG A 21 -21.73 -25.87 39.85
CA ARG A 21 -21.92 -26.62 38.60
C ARG A 21 -20.54 -26.82 38.00
N GLY A 22 -20.08 -28.06 38.01
CA GLY A 22 -18.87 -28.47 37.33
C GLY A 22 -18.98 -28.17 35.85
N PHE A 23 -18.30 -27.12 35.40
CA PHE A 23 -17.70 -27.14 34.08
C PHE A 23 -16.49 -28.06 34.20
N THR A 24 -16.63 -29.29 33.73
CA THR A 24 -15.53 -30.21 33.58
C THR A 24 -14.55 -29.59 32.59
N SER A 25 -13.38 -29.18 33.08
CA SER A 25 -12.25 -28.68 32.28
C SER A 25 -11.85 -29.61 31.14
N PHE A 26 -12.33 -30.85 31.15
CA PHE A 26 -12.09 -31.88 30.14
C PHE A 26 -12.87 -31.66 28.83
N GLU A 27 -14.13 -31.20 28.86
CA GLU A 27 -14.93 -30.99 27.64
C GLU A 27 -14.48 -29.76 26.84
N TRP A 28 -14.00 -28.73 27.54
CA TRP A 28 -13.40 -27.56 26.91
C TRP A 28 -12.04 -27.90 26.25
N LEU A 29 -11.24 -28.77 26.88
CA LEU A 29 -9.96 -29.22 26.32
C LEU A 29 -10.16 -30.16 25.13
N THR A 30 -11.14 -31.06 25.16
CA THR A 30 -11.40 -31.99 24.06
C THR A 30 -12.01 -31.28 22.85
N SER A 31 -12.92 -30.32 23.05
CA SER A 31 -13.46 -29.51 21.95
C SER A 31 -12.40 -28.63 21.30
N LYS A 32 -11.52 -28.00 22.10
CA LYS A 32 -10.40 -27.22 21.56
C LYS A 32 -9.41 -28.10 20.78
N ALA A 33 -9.04 -29.27 21.32
CA ALA A 33 -8.14 -30.20 20.64
C ALA A 33 -8.75 -30.81 19.37
N SER A 34 -10.05 -31.11 19.34
CA SER A 34 -10.72 -31.59 18.12
C SER A 34 -10.82 -30.49 17.06
N ASN A 35 -11.02 -29.23 17.47
CA ASN A 35 -11.07 -28.11 16.55
C ASN A 35 -9.67 -27.84 15.95
N GLU A 36 -8.62 -27.86 16.79
CA GLU A 36 -7.23 -27.70 16.33
C GLU A 36 -6.79 -28.84 15.40
N ALA A 37 -7.16 -30.09 15.69
CA ALA A 37 -6.85 -31.23 14.81
C ALA A 37 -7.57 -31.16 13.46
N HIS A 38 -8.80 -30.62 13.42
CA HIS A 38 -9.53 -30.40 12.17
C HIS A 38 -8.87 -29.32 11.32
N ILE A 39 -8.57 -28.17 11.93
CA ILE A 39 -7.91 -27.03 11.26
C ILE A 39 -6.55 -27.47 10.70
N PHE A 40 -5.76 -28.23 11.47
CA PHE A 40 -4.46 -28.72 11.01
C PHE A 40 -4.58 -29.64 9.78
N GLY A 41 -5.56 -30.56 9.77
CA GLY A 41 -5.80 -31.45 8.64
C GLY A 41 -6.28 -30.72 7.38
N GLU A 42 -7.08 -29.66 7.54
CA GLU A 42 -7.47 -28.78 6.44
C GLU A 42 -6.26 -28.02 5.87
N ASN A 43 -5.37 -27.52 6.73
CA ASN A 43 -4.19 -26.77 6.31
C ASN A 43 -3.15 -27.65 5.58
N GLU A 44 -2.93 -28.89 6.01
CA GLU A 44 -2.09 -29.85 5.26
C GLU A 44 -2.65 -30.12 3.86
N ARG A 45 -3.98 -30.22 3.76
CA ARG A 45 -4.65 -30.40 2.48
C ARG A 45 -4.51 -29.17 1.57
N TRP A 46 -4.68 -27.96 2.09
CA TRP A 46 -4.47 -26.73 1.33
C TRP A 46 -3.02 -26.54 0.89
N ALA A 47 -2.05 -26.85 1.76
CA ALA A 47 -0.64 -26.84 1.41
C ALA A 47 -0.34 -27.78 0.22
N SER A 48 -1.09 -28.88 0.06
CA SER A 48 -0.93 -29.80 -1.07
C SER A 48 -1.41 -29.26 -2.42
N TYR A 49 -2.27 -28.24 -2.44
CA TYR A 49 -2.72 -27.58 -3.67
C TYR A 49 -1.75 -26.49 -4.13
N ILE A 50 -0.88 -26.02 -3.25
CA ILE A 50 0.13 -25.02 -3.59
C ILE A 50 1.30 -25.73 -4.28
N PRO A 51 1.76 -25.26 -5.44
CA PRO A 51 2.87 -25.88 -6.15
C PRO A 51 4.11 -26.03 -5.27
N SER A 52 4.72 -27.21 -5.30
CA SER A 52 5.97 -27.48 -4.59
C SER A 52 7.13 -26.75 -5.26
N LYS A 53 7.32 -25.48 -4.90
CA LYS A 53 8.45 -24.64 -5.32
C LYS A 53 9.41 -24.42 -4.16
N ASP A 54 10.67 -24.20 -4.49
CA ASP A 54 11.73 -23.98 -3.48
C ASP A 54 11.48 -22.70 -2.68
N SER A 55 10.92 -21.67 -3.32
CA SER A 55 10.52 -20.44 -2.66
C SER A 55 9.50 -19.68 -3.50
N PHE A 56 8.48 -19.14 -2.86
CA PHE A 56 7.47 -18.28 -3.47
C PHE A 56 6.85 -17.39 -2.37
N ARG A 57 6.01 -16.44 -2.78
CA ARG A 57 5.22 -15.64 -1.86
C ARG A 57 3.73 -15.88 -2.11
N ILE A 58 3.01 -16.06 -1.02
CA ILE A 58 1.55 -16.12 -1.00
C ILE A 58 1.03 -14.96 -0.16
N ASP A 59 -0.04 -14.33 -0.62
CA ASP A 59 -0.83 -13.42 0.20
C ASP A 59 -2.18 -14.08 0.54
N ILE A 60 -2.70 -13.78 1.71
CA ILE A 60 -3.85 -14.48 2.27
C ILE A 60 -4.82 -13.43 2.78
N SER A 61 -6.07 -13.58 2.37
CA SER A 61 -7.15 -12.70 2.78
C SER A 61 -7.17 -12.45 4.28
N PRO A 62 -7.39 -11.20 4.72
CA PRO A 62 -7.54 -10.88 6.14
C PRO A 62 -8.73 -11.62 6.79
N HIS A 63 -9.68 -12.11 5.99
CA HIS A 63 -10.80 -12.93 6.46
C HIS A 63 -10.40 -14.38 6.79
N LEU A 64 -9.18 -14.81 6.44
CA LEU A 64 -8.67 -16.18 6.58
C LEU A 64 -7.50 -16.32 7.57
N GLY A 65 -7.41 -15.42 8.56
CA GLY A 65 -6.24 -15.31 9.46
C GLY A 65 -5.85 -16.59 10.23
N SER A 66 -6.78 -17.51 10.49
CA SER A 66 -6.44 -18.81 11.11
C SER A 66 -5.68 -19.73 10.15
N ILE A 67 -6.07 -19.78 8.88
CA ILE A 67 -5.45 -20.61 7.85
C ILE A 67 -4.05 -20.10 7.54
N GLY A 68 -3.90 -18.76 7.42
CA GLY A 68 -2.62 -18.17 7.02
C GLY A 68 -1.46 -18.48 7.96
N ARG A 69 -1.69 -18.52 9.28
CA ARG A 69 -0.62 -18.81 10.24
C ARG A 69 -0.10 -20.25 10.13
N GLU A 70 -0.96 -21.21 9.85
CA GLU A 70 -0.59 -22.62 9.80
C GLU A 70 -0.04 -23.02 8.43
N LEU A 71 -0.54 -22.41 7.35
CA LEU A 71 -0.04 -22.65 5.99
C LEU A 71 1.46 -22.37 5.86
N LEU A 72 1.95 -21.32 6.54
CA LEU A 72 3.38 -20.98 6.60
C LEU A 72 4.22 -22.01 7.36
N ALA A 73 3.63 -22.76 8.30
CA ALA A 73 4.35 -23.82 9.00
C ALA A 73 4.48 -25.10 8.17
N LEU A 74 3.62 -25.27 7.16
CA LEU A 74 3.48 -26.49 6.37
C LEU A 74 4.03 -26.38 4.95
N SER A 75 4.49 -25.21 4.52
CA SER A 75 4.96 -24.96 3.15
C SER A 75 6.23 -24.10 3.14
N ASN A 76 6.90 -24.04 1.97
CA ASN A 76 8.01 -23.11 1.72
C ASN A 76 7.52 -21.69 1.34
N ALA A 77 6.25 -21.40 1.59
CA ALA A 77 5.67 -20.11 1.28
C ALA A 77 6.25 -19.03 2.20
N SER A 78 6.50 -17.85 1.63
CA SER A 78 6.65 -16.62 2.39
C SER A 78 5.36 -15.82 2.34
N GLN A 79 5.06 -15.05 3.38
CA GLN A 79 3.94 -14.11 3.41
C GLN A 79 4.41 -12.78 3.97
N ILE A 80 3.87 -11.69 3.44
CA ILE A 80 3.97 -10.36 4.06
C ILE A 80 2.88 -10.29 5.13
N TYR A 81 3.15 -10.85 6.31
CA TYR A 81 2.25 -10.73 7.45
C TYR A 81 2.79 -9.65 8.39
N ILE A 82 2.07 -8.52 8.46
CA ILE A 82 2.34 -7.45 9.42
C ILE A 82 1.13 -7.42 10.35
N GLU A 83 1.33 -7.63 11.65
CA GLU A 83 0.21 -7.43 12.58
C GLU A 83 -0.21 -5.95 12.53
N PRO A 84 -1.52 -5.63 12.57
CA PRO A 84 -2.02 -4.25 12.47
C PRO A 84 -1.45 -3.22 13.47
N GLY A 85 -0.65 -3.66 14.45
CA GLY A 85 0.06 -2.80 15.42
C GLY A 85 1.50 -2.43 15.04
N ASP A 86 2.10 -3.06 14.03
CA ASP A 86 3.50 -2.84 13.71
C ASP A 86 3.68 -1.66 12.73
N LEU A 87 4.50 -0.67 13.15
CA LEU A 87 4.91 0.44 12.29
C LEU A 87 5.98 -0.05 11.30
N SER A 88 5.53 -0.59 10.18
CA SER A 88 6.40 -0.92 9.05
C SER A 88 6.55 0.28 8.11
N LEU A 89 7.77 0.50 7.58
CA LEU A 89 8.02 1.51 6.55
C LEU A 89 7.24 1.24 5.26
N ILE A 90 6.85 -0.01 5.00
CA ILE A 90 6.06 -0.39 3.82
C ILE A 90 4.55 -0.43 4.08
N LYS A 91 4.10 -0.01 5.27
CA LYS A 91 2.69 -0.11 5.67
C LYS A 91 1.72 0.53 4.66
N PRO A 92 1.94 1.75 4.15
CA PRO A 92 1.02 2.34 3.16
C PRO A 92 0.93 1.53 1.86
N GLY A 93 2.05 0.96 1.42
CA GLY A 93 2.09 0.06 0.26
C GLY A 93 1.28 -1.22 0.50
N TRP A 94 1.40 -1.81 1.69
CA TRP A 94 0.66 -3.02 2.04
C TRP A 94 -0.84 -2.78 2.25
N GLU A 95 -1.23 -1.64 2.82
CA GLU A 95 -2.65 -1.23 2.87
C GLU A 95 -3.22 -1.10 1.45
N TYR A 96 -2.47 -0.48 0.53
CA TYR A 96 -2.84 -0.44 -0.88
C TYR A 96 -2.94 -1.83 -1.50
N GLN A 97 -1.95 -2.71 -1.29
CA GLN A 97 -1.99 -4.10 -1.77
C GLN A 97 -3.25 -4.82 -1.28
N SER A 98 -3.56 -4.70 0.02
CA SER A 98 -4.72 -5.34 0.64
C SER A 98 -6.02 -4.83 0.03
N ASN A 99 -6.11 -3.51 -0.24
CA ASN A 99 -7.26 -2.92 -0.92
C ASN A 99 -7.43 -3.50 -2.33
N VAL A 100 -6.35 -3.58 -3.11
CA VAL A 100 -6.38 -4.10 -4.49
C VAL A 100 -6.72 -5.60 -4.53
N PHE A 101 -6.24 -6.39 -3.57
CA PHE A 101 -6.41 -7.85 -3.58
C PHE A 101 -7.79 -8.29 -3.06
N TYR A 102 -8.30 -7.63 -2.01
CA TYR A 102 -9.39 -8.19 -1.22
C TYR A 102 -10.66 -7.33 -1.21
N SER A 103 -10.56 -6.01 -1.40
CA SER A 103 -11.69 -5.11 -1.14
C SER A 103 -12.88 -5.34 -2.09
N HIS A 104 -14.08 -5.45 -1.51
CA HIS A 104 -15.34 -5.63 -2.22
C HIS A 104 -16.23 -4.36 -2.19
N ASP A 105 -15.84 -3.34 -1.42
CA ASP A 105 -16.70 -2.19 -1.12
C ASP A 105 -16.83 -1.21 -2.30
N LEU A 106 -17.95 -1.30 -3.02
CA LEU A 106 -18.39 -0.32 -4.02
C LEU A 106 -18.49 1.08 -3.38
N GLY A 107 -17.67 2.02 -3.84
CA GLY A 107 -17.63 3.40 -3.36
C GLY A 107 -16.40 3.76 -2.54
N VAL A 108 -15.46 2.84 -2.34
CA VAL A 108 -14.07 3.19 -2.04
C VAL A 108 -13.41 3.59 -3.36
N ASP A 109 -12.81 4.79 -3.42
CA ASP A 109 -12.17 5.37 -4.63
C ASP A 109 -11.00 4.52 -5.18
N GLU A 110 -10.71 3.35 -4.60
CA GLU A 110 -9.47 2.59 -4.75
C GLU A 110 -9.70 1.08 -4.92
N LEU A 111 -10.84 0.64 -5.49
CA LEU A 111 -11.20 -0.78 -5.66
C LEU A 111 -10.23 -1.64 -6.50
N GLY A 112 -9.13 -1.05 -6.97
CA GLY A 112 -8.21 -1.69 -7.89
C GLY A 112 -8.85 -2.05 -9.23
N SER A 113 -8.01 -2.13 -10.25
CA SER A 113 -8.36 -2.70 -11.55
C SER A 113 -7.57 -3.99 -11.76
N ALA A 114 -7.95 -4.81 -12.73
CA ALA A 114 -7.13 -5.94 -13.16
C ALA A 114 -5.66 -5.52 -13.42
N LYS A 115 -5.45 -4.30 -13.95
CA LYS A 115 -4.11 -3.73 -14.18
C LYS A 115 -3.39 -3.37 -12.88
N SER A 116 -4.11 -2.81 -11.89
CA SER A 116 -3.50 -2.47 -10.60
C SER A 116 -3.16 -3.72 -9.80
N LEU A 117 -3.96 -4.79 -9.92
CA LEU A 117 -3.65 -6.11 -9.37
C LEU A 117 -2.33 -6.64 -9.94
N ASP A 118 -2.20 -6.68 -11.27
CA ASP A 118 -1.00 -7.18 -11.94
C ASP A 118 0.25 -6.35 -11.58
N ASN A 119 0.13 -5.02 -11.48
CA ASN A 119 1.26 -4.19 -11.05
C ASN A 119 1.60 -4.39 -9.57
N ALA A 120 0.60 -4.46 -8.69
CA ALA A 120 0.82 -4.64 -7.26
C ALA A 120 1.56 -5.96 -6.99
N VAL A 121 1.18 -7.05 -7.65
CA VAL A 121 1.80 -8.36 -7.39
C VAL A 121 3.27 -8.40 -7.79
N GLN A 122 3.68 -7.60 -8.77
CA GLN A 122 5.08 -7.43 -9.16
C GLN A 122 5.88 -6.62 -8.14
N TYR A 123 5.29 -5.56 -7.55
CA TYR A 123 5.94 -4.79 -6.48
C TYR A 123 6.11 -5.60 -5.20
N PHE A 124 5.07 -6.37 -4.83
CA PHE A 124 5.07 -7.17 -3.60
C PHE A 124 5.59 -8.58 -3.82
N GLY A 125 5.91 -8.96 -5.05
CA GLY A 125 6.42 -10.27 -5.40
C GLY A 125 5.48 -11.41 -5.01
N THR A 126 4.17 -11.23 -5.13
CA THR A 126 3.14 -12.20 -4.72
C THR A 126 2.73 -13.11 -5.87
N GLU A 127 3.00 -14.41 -5.75
CA GLU A 127 2.73 -15.39 -6.81
C GLU A 127 1.35 -16.06 -6.66
N TYR A 128 0.91 -16.27 -5.42
CA TYR A 128 -0.38 -16.89 -5.12
C TYR A 128 -1.19 -16.02 -4.20
N VAL A 129 -2.51 -16.08 -4.33
CA VAL A 129 -3.44 -15.45 -3.39
C VAL A 129 -4.49 -16.45 -2.95
N LEU A 130 -4.72 -16.52 -1.63
CA LEU A 130 -5.80 -17.28 -1.02
C LEU A 130 -6.94 -16.33 -0.61
N LEU A 131 -8.11 -16.53 -1.20
CA LEU A 131 -9.31 -15.70 -1.03
C LEU A 131 -10.41 -16.44 -0.27
N ASP A 132 -11.21 -15.68 0.48
CA ASP A 132 -12.54 -16.04 0.95
C ASP A 132 -13.56 -15.72 -0.17
N ALA A 133 -14.13 -16.75 -0.79
CA ALA A 133 -15.01 -16.64 -1.96
C ALA A 133 -16.28 -15.82 -1.72
N GLU A 134 -16.72 -15.70 -0.47
CA GLU A 134 -17.92 -14.94 -0.09
C GLU A 134 -17.60 -13.48 0.24
N LYS A 135 -16.40 -13.20 0.74
CA LYS A 135 -16.03 -11.87 1.25
C LYS A 135 -15.08 -11.09 0.34
N ASP A 136 -14.24 -11.79 -0.43
CA ASP A 136 -13.24 -11.18 -1.28
C ASP A 136 -13.68 -11.12 -2.75
N ARG A 137 -13.03 -10.22 -3.48
CA ARG A 137 -13.28 -9.96 -4.89
C ARG A 137 -12.58 -10.97 -5.80
N GLY A 138 -13.17 -12.13 -6.06
CA GLY A 138 -12.61 -13.13 -6.99
C GLY A 138 -12.68 -12.76 -8.49
N ASP A 139 -13.61 -11.88 -8.89
CA ASP A 139 -13.81 -11.47 -10.30
C ASP A 139 -12.61 -10.72 -10.87
N ILE A 140 -11.92 -9.90 -10.08
CA ILE A 140 -10.76 -9.12 -10.55
C ILE A 140 -9.61 -10.01 -11.00
N TYR A 141 -9.40 -11.15 -10.34
CA TYR A 141 -8.38 -12.15 -10.71
C TYR A 141 -8.71 -12.79 -12.06
N LYS A 142 -9.99 -13.12 -12.26
CA LYS A 142 -10.47 -13.63 -13.55
C LYS A 142 -10.30 -12.60 -14.66
N ASP A 143 -10.65 -11.34 -14.40
CA ASP A 143 -10.52 -10.26 -15.37
C ASP A 143 -9.04 -9.95 -15.71
N ALA A 144 -8.14 -10.12 -14.73
CA ALA A 144 -6.69 -10.05 -14.93
C ALA A 144 -6.11 -11.30 -15.61
N GLY A 145 -6.91 -12.35 -15.85
CA GLY A 145 -6.46 -13.57 -16.51
C GLY A 145 -5.60 -14.46 -15.62
N TRP A 146 -5.79 -14.41 -14.30
CA TRP A 146 -5.09 -15.28 -13.36
C TRP A 146 -5.54 -16.73 -13.46
N ASP A 147 -4.64 -17.64 -13.12
CA ASP A 147 -4.92 -19.07 -13.11
C ASP A 147 -5.73 -19.41 -11.86
N PHE A 148 -6.96 -19.87 -12.08
CA PHE A 148 -7.77 -20.48 -11.02
C PHE A 148 -7.24 -21.89 -10.71
N ILE A 149 -6.69 -22.09 -9.51
CA ILE A 149 -6.03 -23.34 -9.14
C ILE A 149 -6.99 -24.30 -8.45
N HIS A 150 -7.70 -23.80 -7.42
CA HIS A 150 -8.57 -24.65 -6.62
C HIS A 150 -9.64 -23.85 -5.87
N GLN A 151 -10.77 -24.51 -5.57
CA GLN A 151 -11.75 -24.04 -4.60
C GLN A 151 -12.31 -25.20 -3.80
N GLU A 152 -12.42 -25.00 -2.49
CA GLU A 152 -13.12 -25.90 -1.57
C GLU A 152 -13.86 -25.09 -0.52
N GLY A 153 -15.18 -25.23 -0.47
CA GLY A 153 -16.05 -24.35 0.32
C GLY A 153 -15.88 -22.89 -0.08
N GLU A 154 -15.64 -22.05 0.92
CA GLU A 154 -15.44 -20.61 0.77
C GLU A 154 -13.98 -20.22 0.49
N LEU A 155 -13.09 -21.15 0.19
CA LEU A 155 -11.68 -20.84 -0.03
C LEU A 155 -11.34 -21.00 -1.51
N GLN A 156 -10.69 -19.99 -2.09
CA GLN A 156 -10.19 -20.00 -3.46
C GLN A 156 -8.70 -19.74 -3.51
N LEU A 157 -7.99 -20.51 -4.32
CA LEU A 157 -6.56 -20.33 -4.61
C LEU A 157 -6.37 -19.88 -6.05
N TRP A 158 -5.71 -18.74 -6.21
CA TRP A 158 -5.37 -18.13 -7.49
C TRP A 158 -3.85 -18.03 -7.65
N GLY A 159 -3.36 -18.22 -8.87
CA GLY A 159 -1.95 -18.08 -9.24
C GLY A 159 -1.74 -17.02 -10.30
N TYR A 160 -0.72 -16.20 -10.11
CA TYR A 160 -0.28 -15.22 -11.11
C TYR A 160 0.31 -15.97 -12.33
N PRO A 161 -0.13 -15.67 -13.56
CA PRO A 161 0.29 -16.41 -14.75
C PRO A 161 1.70 -16.02 -15.23
N GLY A 162 2.24 -14.91 -14.72
CA GLY A 162 3.59 -14.44 -15.02
C GLY A 162 4.65 -15.06 -14.12
N ASN A 163 5.91 -14.68 -14.34
CA ASN A 163 7.01 -15.05 -13.46
C ASN A 163 7.26 -13.95 -12.44
N ILE A 164 7.32 -14.32 -11.16
CA ILE A 164 7.66 -13.41 -10.07
C ILE A 164 8.92 -13.95 -9.40
N GLU A 165 9.93 -13.10 -9.33
CA GLU A 165 11.15 -13.38 -8.60
C GLU A 165 11.10 -12.67 -7.25
N LEU A 166 11.43 -13.38 -6.16
CA LEU A 166 11.52 -12.76 -4.83
C LEU A 166 12.59 -11.67 -4.75
N ALA A 167 13.60 -11.76 -5.61
CA ALA A 167 14.61 -10.75 -5.82
C ALA A 167 15.05 -10.81 -7.28
N SER A 168 15.06 -9.66 -7.93
CA SER A 168 15.53 -9.51 -9.31
C SER A 168 16.54 -8.37 -9.41
N HIS A 169 17.37 -8.42 -10.46
CA HIS A 169 18.12 -7.26 -10.89
C HIS A 169 17.38 -6.60 -12.05
N THR A 170 17.46 -5.28 -12.17
CA THR A 170 16.75 -4.54 -13.21
C THR A 170 17.59 -3.39 -13.71
N SER A 171 17.42 -3.07 -14.99
CA SER A 171 17.97 -1.89 -15.66
C SER A 171 16.86 -0.92 -16.11
N ARG A 172 15.63 -1.13 -15.64
CA ARG A 172 14.52 -0.21 -15.85
C ARG A 172 14.89 1.18 -15.29
N PRO A 173 14.45 2.26 -15.97
CA PRO A 173 14.65 3.61 -15.47
C PRO A 173 14.17 3.79 -14.03
N ALA A 174 14.97 4.47 -13.22
CA ALA A 174 14.63 4.82 -11.84
C ALA A 174 14.14 6.27 -11.78
N ILE A 175 12.95 6.46 -11.22
CA ILE A 175 12.31 7.76 -11.06
C ILE A 175 12.29 8.12 -9.58
N LEU A 176 13.05 9.15 -9.22
CA LEU A 176 13.04 9.71 -7.89
C LEU A 176 11.82 10.61 -7.71
N ILE A 177 10.96 10.31 -6.75
CA ILE A 177 9.87 11.20 -6.34
C ILE A 177 10.30 11.88 -5.04
N THR A 178 10.43 13.20 -5.08
CA THR A 178 10.71 13.99 -3.86
C THR A 178 9.47 14.77 -3.46
N GLU A 179 9.11 14.70 -2.19
CA GLU A 179 7.94 15.39 -1.67
C GLU A 179 8.25 16.31 -0.50
N LYS A 180 7.32 17.24 -0.25
CA LYS A 180 7.26 17.98 1.00
C LYS A 180 6.82 17.04 2.13
N PRO A 181 7.43 17.11 3.32
CA PRO A 181 7.07 16.26 4.45
C PRO A 181 5.58 16.31 4.77
N GLY A 182 4.97 15.13 4.97
CA GLY A 182 3.58 14.98 5.43
C GLY A 182 2.53 15.14 4.34
N ARG A 183 2.87 14.99 3.05
CA ARG A 183 1.91 15.05 1.94
C ARG A 183 1.58 13.71 1.29
N GLU A 184 2.36 12.65 1.51
CA GLU A 184 2.08 11.30 1.00
C GLU A 184 1.86 11.24 -0.53
N ILE A 185 2.57 12.10 -1.26
CA ILE A 185 2.50 12.22 -2.73
C ILE A 185 3.07 10.98 -3.38
N PHE A 186 4.12 10.39 -2.81
CA PHE A 186 4.69 9.15 -3.30
C PHE A 186 3.60 8.08 -3.48
N MET A 187 2.78 7.86 -2.46
CA MET A 187 1.70 6.87 -2.52
C MET A 187 0.62 7.24 -3.54
N THR A 188 0.32 8.52 -3.72
CA THR A 188 -0.60 8.98 -4.77
C THR A 188 -0.06 8.63 -6.17
N ILE A 189 1.21 8.93 -6.43
CA ILE A 189 1.85 8.61 -7.73
C ILE A 189 2.00 7.10 -7.91
N PHE A 190 2.33 6.37 -6.84
CA PHE A 190 2.43 4.91 -6.86
C PHE A 190 1.11 4.24 -7.23
N ARG A 191 -0.02 4.74 -6.69
CA ARG A 191 -1.37 4.29 -7.03
C ARG A 191 -1.68 4.56 -8.50
N LEU A 192 -1.49 5.79 -8.95
CA LEU A 192 -1.70 6.17 -10.36
C LEU A 192 -0.84 5.34 -11.32
N ALA A 193 0.43 5.11 -10.96
CA ALA A 193 1.36 4.29 -11.71
C ALA A 193 0.84 2.84 -11.84
N SER A 194 0.39 2.26 -10.72
CA SER A 194 -0.20 0.92 -10.67
C SER A 194 -1.49 0.80 -11.47
N ASP A 195 -2.32 1.86 -11.52
CA ASP A 195 -3.50 1.92 -12.39
C ASP A 195 -3.15 2.09 -13.88
N GLY A 196 -1.86 2.26 -14.18
CA GLY A 196 -1.33 2.16 -15.51
C GLY A 196 -0.85 3.45 -16.15
N PHE A 197 -0.74 4.53 -15.38
CA PHE A 197 -0.04 5.74 -15.80
C PHE A 197 1.45 5.46 -16.08
N LEU A 198 2.05 4.58 -15.28
CA LEU A 198 3.45 4.17 -15.40
C LEU A 198 3.57 2.72 -14.87
N PRO A 199 3.31 1.71 -15.71
CA PRO A 199 3.35 0.30 -15.30
C PRO A 199 4.69 -0.11 -14.70
N TYR A 200 4.68 -1.12 -13.81
CA TYR A 200 5.88 -1.66 -13.16
C TYR A 200 7.00 -1.92 -14.17
N GLU A 201 6.70 -2.59 -15.28
CA GLU A 201 7.72 -3.00 -16.26
C GLU A 201 8.41 -1.85 -17.00
N GLU A 202 7.86 -0.64 -16.95
CA GLU A 202 8.43 0.51 -17.65
C GLU A 202 9.44 1.29 -16.82
N ALA A 203 9.20 1.43 -15.50
CA ALA A 203 10.07 2.20 -14.62
C ALA A 203 9.89 1.83 -13.14
N MET A 204 10.93 2.08 -12.34
CA MET A 204 10.87 1.96 -10.89
C MET A 204 10.64 3.31 -10.23
N LEU A 205 9.59 3.42 -9.43
CA LEU A 205 9.38 4.56 -8.55
C LEU A 205 10.22 4.40 -7.29
N VAL A 206 10.93 5.46 -6.91
CA VAL A 206 11.74 5.49 -5.69
C VAL A 206 11.29 6.66 -4.83
N GLU A 207 10.86 6.34 -3.61
CA GLU A 207 10.54 7.35 -2.60
C GLU A 207 11.83 8.03 -2.14
N GLY A 208 11.89 9.34 -2.36
CA GLY A 208 13.00 10.16 -1.96
C GLY A 208 12.96 10.61 -0.50
N ARG A 209 14.09 11.14 -0.04
CA ARG A 209 14.17 12.00 1.13
C ARG A 209 13.34 13.25 0.91
N GLU A 210 12.95 13.84 2.04
CA GLU A 210 12.35 15.16 2.09
C GLU A 210 13.27 16.20 1.42
N ARG A 211 12.68 17.06 0.58
CA ARG A 211 13.32 18.23 -0.03
C ARG A 211 14.49 17.96 -0.96
N ILE A 212 14.44 18.57 -2.14
CA ILE A 212 15.44 18.38 -3.18
C ILE A 212 16.83 18.93 -2.81
N ASP A 213 16.88 19.98 -1.98
CA ASP A 213 18.16 20.55 -1.54
C ASP A 213 18.88 19.72 -0.48
N GLN A 214 18.36 18.55 -0.09
CA GLN A 214 19.12 17.59 0.72
C GLN A 214 20.02 16.67 -0.10
N TYR A 215 19.79 16.61 -1.42
CA TYR A 215 20.55 15.76 -2.31
C TYR A 215 21.88 16.41 -2.72
N ALA A 216 22.91 15.58 -2.82
CA ALA A 216 24.09 15.89 -3.60
C ALA A 216 23.81 15.58 -5.08
N LEU A 217 24.63 16.15 -5.98
CA LEU A 217 24.49 15.89 -7.41
C LEU A 217 24.74 14.41 -7.72
N GLU A 218 25.72 13.82 -7.03
CA GLU A 218 26.08 12.41 -7.15
C GLU A 218 24.92 11.49 -6.77
N ASP A 219 24.11 11.88 -5.77
CA ASP A 219 22.91 11.13 -5.38
C ASP A 219 21.87 11.14 -6.50
N LEU A 220 21.66 12.30 -7.15
CA LEU A 220 20.67 12.44 -8.23
C LEU A 220 21.06 11.69 -9.50
N LEU A 221 22.36 11.55 -9.78
CA LEU A 221 22.87 10.82 -10.95
C LEU A 221 22.60 9.31 -10.90
N HIS A 222 22.08 8.77 -9.79
CA HIS A 222 21.57 7.41 -9.70
C HIS A 222 20.17 7.23 -10.29
N PHE A 223 19.49 8.32 -10.67
CA PHE A 223 18.14 8.32 -11.19
C PHE A 223 18.09 8.87 -12.62
N ASP A 224 17.32 8.22 -13.47
CA ASP A 224 17.08 8.66 -14.85
C ASP A 224 16.17 9.89 -14.91
N VAL A 225 15.22 9.96 -13.96
CA VAL A 225 14.27 11.06 -13.83
C VAL A 225 14.16 11.52 -12.37
N VAL A 226 14.17 12.83 -12.16
CA VAL A 226 13.72 13.46 -10.91
C VAL A 226 12.33 14.05 -11.13
N PHE A 227 11.37 13.57 -10.34
CA PHE A 227 9.97 13.97 -10.41
C PHE A 227 9.65 14.88 -9.22
N LEU A 228 9.55 16.18 -9.49
CA LEU A 228 9.27 17.20 -8.50
C LEU A 228 7.75 17.44 -8.42
N VAL A 229 7.07 16.71 -7.54
CA VAL A 229 5.63 16.88 -7.27
C VAL A 229 5.44 17.30 -5.82
N GLY A 230 4.78 18.45 -5.61
CA GLY A 230 4.54 18.97 -4.26
C GLY A 230 5.83 19.17 -3.46
N TYR A 231 6.95 19.42 -4.14
CA TYR A 231 8.30 19.49 -3.59
C TYR A 231 8.52 20.72 -2.72
N ASP A 232 9.61 20.69 -1.94
CA ASP A 232 10.03 21.75 -1.03
C ASP A 232 11.57 21.84 -1.03
N TYR A 233 12.11 22.97 -0.57
CA TYR A 233 13.55 23.16 -0.34
C TYR A 233 13.76 24.20 0.76
N ARG A 234 14.90 24.13 1.46
CA ARG A 234 15.32 25.21 2.38
C ARG A 234 16.14 26.29 1.67
N ASN A 235 16.94 25.90 0.68
CA ASN A 235 17.76 26.80 -0.11
C ASN A 235 17.44 26.65 -1.61
N ARG A 236 16.67 27.61 -2.13
CA ARG A 236 16.24 27.66 -3.53
C ARG A 236 17.41 27.61 -4.51
N ASN A 237 18.44 28.42 -4.28
CA ASN A 237 19.56 28.51 -5.21
C ASN A 237 20.30 27.18 -5.26
N ARG A 238 20.59 26.58 -4.09
CA ARG A 238 21.22 25.26 -4.05
C ARG A 238 20.35 24.19 -4.74
N ALA A 239 19.05 24.17 -4.50
CA ALA A 239 18.13 23.23 -5.15
C ALA A 239 18.25 23.30 -6.67
N TRP A 240 18.06 24.50 -7.23
CA TRP A 240 18.05 24.69 -8.68
C TRP A 240 19.43 24.58 -9.32
N ASP A 241 20.50 24.99 -8.64
CA ASP A 241 21.88 24.76 -9.09
C ASP A 241 22.18 23.26 -9.20
N THR A 242 21.76 22.46 -8.20
CA THR A 242 21.94 21.00 -8.22
C THR A 242 21.12 20.37 -9.37
N LEU A 243 19.85 20.74 -9.50
CA LEU A 243 18.97 20.25 -10.57
C LEU A 243 19.49 20.62 -11.96
N GLU A 244 20.04 21.84 -12.12
CA GLU A 244 20.62 22.27 -13.39
C GLU A 244 21.85 21.46 -13.75
N ASN A 245 22.73 21.19 -12.80
CA ASN A 245 23.90 20.34 -13.03
C ASN A 245 23.50 18.88 -13.29
N TYR A 246 22.41 18.41 -12.71
CA TYR A 246 21.85 17.08 -12.98
C TYR A 246 21.35 16.98 -14.43
N VAL A 247 20.53 17.95 -14.89
CA VAL A 247 20.04 17.99 -16.27
C VAL A 247 21.18 18.14 -17.28
N LYS A 248 22.18 18.99 -16.99
CA LYS A 248 23.38 19.16 -17.84
C LYS A 248 24.19 17.88 -18.00
N GLN A 249 24.11 16.95 -17.05
CA GLN A 249 24.75 15.64 -17.10
C GLN A 249 23.88 14.55 -17.72
N GLY A 250 22.73 14.91 -18.29
CA GLY A 250 21.84 14.00 -19.02
C GLY A 250 20.65 13.47 -18.21
N GLY A 251 20.50 13.90 -16.95
CA GLY A 251 19.31 13.61 -16.16
C GLY A 251 18.05 14.28 -16.70
N SER A 252 16.89 13.71 -16.44
CA SER A 252 15.60 14.28 -16.85
C SER A 252 14.83 14.85 -15.67
N LEU A 253 14.21 16.01 -15.85
CA LEU A 253 13.45 16.68 -14.81
C LEU A 253 11.98 16.80 -15.21
N PHE A 254 11.08 16.31 -14.35
CA PHE A 254 9.66 16.67 -14.39
C PHE A 254 9.36 17.61 -13.24
N VAL A 255 8.66 18.72 -13.51
CA VAL A 255 8.26 19.71 -12.50
C VAL A 255 6.74 19.90 -12.54
N ASP A 256 6.07 19.50 -11.46
CA ASP A 256 4.68 19.88 -11.21
C ASP A 256 4.64 21.17 -10.38
N THR A 257 4.25 22.27 -11.01
CA THR A 257 4.11 23.57 -10.34
C THR A 257 2.77 23.70 -9.60
N GLY A 258 1.91 22.70 -9.65
CA GLY A 258 0.75 22.51 -8.79
C GLY A 258 -0.24 23.68 -8.71
N TRP A 259 -0.88 23.79 -7.54
CA TRP A 259 -1.84 24.84 -7.20
C TRP A 259 -1.17 26.03 -6.48
N GLN A 260 -1.85 27.17 -6.48
CA GLN A 260 -1.43 28.36 -5.74
C GLN A 260 -1.09 28.02 -4.28
N PHE A 261 0.08 28.45 -3.81
CA PHE A 261 0.60 28.21 -2.45
C PHE A 261 0.87 26.75 -2.08
N ALA A 262 0.68 25.79 -2.98
CA ALA A 262 0.94 24.38 -2.71
C ALA A 262 2.44 24.06 -2.83
N VAL A 263 3.14 24.56 -3.84
CA VAL A 263 4.60 24.40 -4.04
C VAL A 263 5.29 25.74 -4.01
N ALA A 264 6.61 25.79 -3.84
CA ALA A 264 7.33 27.07 -3.76
C ALA A 264 7.30 27.86 -5.09
N GLU A 265 7.19 27.16 -6.21
CA GLU A 265 7.15 27.68 -7.57
C GLU A 265 5.74 27.71 -8.19
N TRP A 266 4.71 27.96 -7.38
CA TRP A 266 3.38 28.24 -7.91
C TRP A 266 3.37 29.49 -8.81
N GLU A 267 4.39 30.36 -8.67
CA GLU A 267 4.74 31.47 -9.56
C GLU A 267 6.27 31.57 -9.74
N PHE A 268 6.69 32.06 -10.90
CA PHE A 268 8.07 32.41 -11.23
C PHE A 268 8.14 33.75 -11.96
N GLU A 269 8.75 34.77 -11.36
CA GLU A 269 9.11 35.99 -12.09
C GLU A 269 10.20 35.73 -13.14
N ARG A 270 11.14 34.84 -12.81
CA ARG A 270 12.19 34.32 -13.67
C ARG A 270 12.48 32.88 -13.31
N THR A 271 12.31 32.00 -14.26
CA THR A 271 12.60 30.56 -14.13
C THR A 271 14.10 30.28 -14.29
N PRO A 272 14.58 29.15 -13.76
CA PRO A 272 15.89 28.60 -14.10
C PRO A 272 16.01 28.30 -15.59
N ASP A 273 17.19 28.51 -16.17
CA ASP A 273 17.44 28.35 -17.62
C ASP A 273 17.22 26.91 -18.13
N ILE A 274 17.18 25.93 -17.22
CA ILE A 274 16.86 24.52 -17.54
C ILE A 274 15.38 24.28 -17.84
N LEU A 275 14.49 25.18 -17.43
CA LEU A 275 13.07 25.06 -17.73
C LEU A 275 12.77 25.67 -19.11
N PRO A 276 11.86 25.08 -19.90
CA PRO A 276 11.55 25.53 -21.26
C PRO A 276 10.67 26.80 -21.28
N ILE A 277 10.35 27.37 -20.12
CA ILE A 277 9.56 28.59 -19.94
C ILE A 277 10.42 29.61 -19.22
N SER A 278 10.21 30.91 -19.47
CA SER A 278 10.99 32.01 -18.85
C SER A 278 10.31 32.64 -17.63
N ARG A 279 8.98 32.48 -17.51
CA ARG A 279 8.12 33.06 -16.47
C ARG A 279 6.90 32.15 -16.26
N LEU A 280 6.36 32.14 -15.05
CA LEU A 280 5.10 31.49 -14.70
C LEU A 280 4.28 32.43 -13.82
N ASP A 281 3.07 32.77 -14.23
CA ASP A 281 2.16 33.59 -13.43
C ASP A 281 0.88 32.82 -13.14
N TRP A 282 0.43 32.82 -11.89
CA TRP A 282 -0.85 32.23 -11.55
C TRP A 282 -1.94 33.25 -11.82
N THR A 283 -2.86 32.93 -12.72
CA THR A 283 -3.97 33.82 -13.06
C THR A 283 -5.26 33.28 -12.46
N ASN A 284 -5.97 34.12 -11.72
CA ASN A 284 -7.34 33.81 -11.30
C ASN A 284 -8.25 33.85 -12.54
N TYR A 285 -8.79 32.70 -12.93
CA TYR A 285 -9.72 32.58 -14.07
C TYR A 285 -11.12 33.18 -13.81
N GLY A 286 -11.32 33.91 -12.70
CA GLY A 286 -12.57 34.63 -12.41
C GLY A 286 -13.64 33.77 -11.73
N MET A 287 -13.28 32.60 -11.19
CA MET A 287 -14.22 31.65 -10.57
C MET A 287 -14.54 31.95 -9.09
N ALA A 288 -14.23 33.15 -8.58
CA ALA A 288 -14.19 33.33 -7.13
C ALA A 288 -15.55 33.63 -6.47
N ASP A 289 -16.49 34.39 -7.05
CA ASP A 289 -17.65 34.86 -6.25
C ASP A 289 -18.98 35.06 -6.99
N GLU A 290 -19.08 34.84 -8.31
CA GLU A 290 -20.31 35.07 -9.08
C GLU A 290 -20.78 33.80 -9.81
N TYR A 291 -21.35 32.86 -9.05
CA TYR A 291 -22.18 31.80 -9.63
C TYR A 291 -23.61 31.93 -9.11
N GLU A 292 -24.55 32.25 -9.99
CA GLU A 292 -25.97 32.00 -9.74
C GLU A 292 -26.28 30.56 -10.12
N LEU A 293 -26.72 29.75 -9.15
CA LEU A 293 -27.30 28.45 -9.43
C LEU A 293 -28.60 28.70 -10.21
N GLY A 294 -28.56 28.49 -11.52
CA GLY A 294 -29.75 28.54 -12.35
C GLY A 294 -30.77 27.53 -11.83
N SER A 295 -31.97 28.01 -11.46
CA SER A 295 -33.08 27.12 -11.15
C SER A 295 -33.50 26.42 -12.43
N ILE A 296 -33.38 25.10 -12.47
CA ILE A 296 -33.95 24.28 -13.53
C ILE A 296 -35.47 24.35 -13.36
N GLU A 297 -36.14 25.16 -14.18
CA GLU A 297 -37.58 25.00 -14.37
C GLU A 297 -37.81 23.76 -15.23
N ILE A 298 -38.14 22.65 -14.58
CA ILE A 298 -38.66 21.46 -15.26
C ILE A 298 -40.06 21.83 -15.77
N THR A 299 -40.19 22.02 -17.08
CA THR A 299 -41.48 22.19 -17.78
C THR A 299 -41.96 20.87 -18.35
#